data_AF-A0A9R1WEP3-F1
#
_entry.id   AF-A0A9R1WEP3-F1
#
_cell.length_a   1.000
_cell.length_b   1.000
_cell.length_c   1.000
_cell.angle_alpha   90.00
_cell.angle_beta   90.00
_cell.angle_gamma   90.00
#
_symmetry.space_group_name_H-M   'P 1'
#
loop_
_entity.id
_entity.type
_entity.pdbx_description
1 polymer ?
#
loop_
_entity_poly.entity_id
_entity_poly.type
_entity_poly.pdbx_seq_one_letter_code
_entity_poly.pdbx_strand_id
1 'polypeptide(L)'
;MFMRDYENYGVLTSGCNSSFISLIPKMGDPLYLKYYRPINLVGCIYKVLYNVLANRLKKVIDKIISSIKIAYVEGRSILHGPLLLNEIVSWSKNA
;
A
#
# COMPACT_ATOMS: atom_id res chain seq x y z
N MET A 1 -17.43 -13.52 -14.99
CA MET A 1 -16.98 -13.11 -16.33
C MET A 1 -15.60 -12.48 -16.22
N PHE A 2 -15.47 -11.22 -15.79
CA PHE A 2 -14.17 -10.52 -15.63
C PHE A 2 -13.05 -11.29 -14.92
N MET A 3 -13.28 -11.87 -13.72
CA MET A 3 -12.22 -12.62 -13.01
C MET A 3 -11.77 -13.88 -13.77
N ARG A 4 -12.70 -14.53 -14.47
CA ARG A 4 -12.41 -15.73 -15.27
C ARG A 4 -11.58 -15.37 -16.50
N ASP A 5 -11.86 -14.23 -17.11
CA ASP A 5 -11.11 -13.73 -18.27
C ASP A 5 -9.70 -13.28 -17.85
N TYR A 6 -9.57 -12.63 -16.69
CA TYR A 6 -8.27 -12.28 -16.11
C TYR A 6 -7.46 -13.52 -15.74
N GLU A 7 -8.07 -14.56 -15.17
CA GLU A 7 -7.38 -15.78 -14.80
C GLU A 7 -6.90 -16.58 -16.02
N ASN A 8 -7.70 -16.68 -17.07
CA ASN A 8 -7.38 -17.48 -18.25
C ASN A 8 -6.45 -16.76 -19.24
N TYR A 9 -6.57 -15.42 -19.37
CA TYR A 9 -5.86 -14.66 -20.41
C TYR A 9 -4.96 -13.57 -19.84
N GLY A 10 -5.03 -13.25 -18.54
CA GLY A 10 -4.29 -12.13 -17.94
C GLY A 10 -4.82 -10.75 -18.36
N VAL A 11 -6.00 -10.70 -19.00
CA VAL A 11 -6.54 -9.48 -19.61
C VAL A 11 -7.69 -8.93 -18.77
N LEU A 12 -7.70 -7.60 -18.59
CA LEU A 12 -8.84 -6.88 -18.01
C LEU A 12 -9.80 -6.48 -19.13
N THR A 13 -11.09 -6.72 -18.95
CA THR A 13 -12.12 -6.24 -19.88
C THR A 13 -12.03 -4.73 -20.05
N SER A 14 -12.23 -4.24 -21.26
CA SER A 14 -12.13 -2.81 -21.61
C SER A 14 -13.01 -1.96 -20.69
N GLY A 15 -12.47 -0.82 -20.24
CA GLY A 15 -13.13 0.09 -19.29
C GLY A 15 -12.93 -0.25 -17.81
N CYS A 16 -12.50 -1.47 -17.47
CA CYS A 16 -12.26 -1.85 -16.06
C CYS A 16 -10.99 -1.23 -15.46
N ASN A 17 -10.09 -0.70 -16.29
CA ASN A 17 -8.87 0.00 -15.89
C ASN A 17 -8.99 1.53 -15.93
N SER A 18 -10.19 2.07 -16.14
CA SER A 18 -10.41 3.51 -16.08
C SER A 18 -10.20 4.04 -14.66
N SER A 19 -9.55 5.20 -14.55
CA SER A 19 -9.27 5.85 -13.27
C SER A 19 -9.30 7.36 -13.39
N PHE A 20 -9.77 8.03 -12.34
CA PHE A 20 -9.83 9.49 -12.27
C PHE A 20 -8.94 10.02 -11.16
N ILE A 21 -8.28 11.16 -11.38
CA ILE A 21 -7.49 11.80 -10.32
C ILE A 21 -8.36 12.86 -9.65
N SER A 22 -8.56 12.73 -8.34
CA SER A 22 -9.24 13.72 -7.51
C SER A 22 -8.24 14.38 -6.57
N LEU A 23 -8.34 15.70 -6.40
CA LEU A 23 -7.47 16.46 -5.49
C LEU A 23 -8.18 16.65 -4.14
N ILE A 24 -7.59 16.16 -3.06
CA ILE A 24 -8.11 16.37 -1.70
C ILE A 24 -7.25 17.41 -0.97
N PRO A 25 -7.83 18.49 -0.41
CA PRO A 25 -7.09 19.48 0.33
C PRO A 25 -6.47 18.88 1.61
N LYS A 26 -5.20 19.17 1.91
CA LYS A 26 -4.52 18.73 3.15
C LYS A 26 -4.84 19.61 4.35
N MET A 27 -5.29 20.85 4.10
CA MET A 27 -5.55 21.89 5.09
C MET A 27 -6.72 22.76 4.60
N GLY A 28 -7.29 23.59 5.48
CA GLY A 28 -8.31 24.58 5.09
C GLY A 28 -7.75 25.61 4.10
N ASP A 29 -8.58 26.04 3.15
CA ASP A 29 -8.32 27.06 2.12
C ASP A 29 -6.92 27.00 1.47
N PRO A 30 -6.58 25.88 0.80
CA PRO A 30 -5.27 25.72 0.18
C PRO A 30 -5.11 26.61 -1.06
N LEU A 31 -4.18 27.57 -0.97
CA LEU A 31 -3.86 28.51 -2.05
C LEU A 31 -2.97 27.93 -3.18
N TYR A 32 -2.34 26.78 -2.95
CA TYR A 32 -1.36 26.20 -3.88
C TYR A 32 -1.58 24.70 -4.07
N LEU A 33 -1.33 24.19 -5.29
CA LEU A 33 -1.47 22.77 -5.65
C LEU A 33 -0.65 21.81 -4.76
N LYS A 34 0.49 22.24 -4.21
CA LYS A 34 1.31 21.43 -3.29
C LYS A 34 0.58 21.02 -2.00
N TYR A 35 -0.46 21.77 -1.63
CA TYR A 35 -1.30 21.51 -0.47
C TYR A 35 -2.48 20.59 -0.78
N TYR A 36 -2.61 20.13 -2.01
CA TYR A 36 -3.53 19.06 -2.37
C TYR A 36 -2.80 17.72 -2.39
N ARG A 37 -3.53 16.67 -2.03
CA ARG A 37 -3.11 15.28 -2.20
C ARG A 37 -3.88 14.71 -3.41
N PRO A 38 -3.20 14.32 -4.50
CA PRO A 38 -3.87 13.58 -5.56
C PRO A 38 -4.25 12.19 -5.05
N ILE A 39 -5.49 11.79 -5.29
CA ILE A 39 -5.99 10.44 -5.03
C ILE A 39 -6.47 9.87 -6.35
N ASN A 40 -6.03 8.65 -6.62
CA ASN A 40 -6.50 7.89 -7.77
C ASN A 40 -7.81 7.17 -7.42
N LEU A 41 -8.90 7.55 -8.08
CA LEU A 41 -10.20 6.91 -8.00
C LEU A 41 -10.28 5.84 -9.09
N VAL A 42 -10.03 4.60 -8.69
CA VAL A 42 -10.14 3.43 -9.56
C VAL A 42 -11.53 2.79 -9.45
N GLY A 43 -11.99 2.18 -10.54
CA GLY A 43 -13.25 1.44 -10.54
C GLY A 43 -13.30 0.32 -9.48
N CYS A 44 -14.50 0.02 -8.98
CA CYS A 44 -14.71 -1.02 -7.96
C CYS A 44 -14.23 -2.40 -8.42
N ILE A 45 -14.41 -2.75 -9.70
CA ILE A 45 -13.97 -4.01 -10.30
C ILE A 45 -12.44 -4.16 -10.19
N TYR A 46 -11.70 -3.11 -10.54
CA TYR A 46 -10.25 -3.07 -10.38
C TYR A 46 -9.83 -3.21 -8.92
N LYS A 47 -10.56 -2.57 -7.99
CA LYS A 47 -10.29 -2.66 -6.55
C LYS A 47 -10.48 -4.06 -5.99
N VAL A 48 -11.49 -4.81 -6.46
CA VAL A 48 -11.68 -6.22 -6.08
C VAL A 48 -10.51 -7.06 -6.55
N LEU A 49 -10.07 -6.90 -7.80
CA LEU A 49 -8.89 -7.62 -8.31
C LEU A 49 -7.63 -7.29 -7.52
N TYR A 50 -7.39 -6.00 -7.27
CA TYR A 50 -6.28 -5.54 -6.46
C TYR A 50 -6.27 -6.21 -5.08
N ASN A 51 -7.42 -6.31 -4.41
CA ASN A 51 -7.53 -6.97 -3.12
C ASN A 51 -7.22 -8.47 -3.20
N VAL A 52 -7.68 -9.17 -4.23
CA VAL A 52 -7.35 -10.59 -4.44
C VAL A 52 -5.84 -10.78 -4.61
N LEU A 53 -5.20 -9.97 -5.45
CA LEU A 53 -3.75 -10.02 -5.68
C LEU A 53 -2.96 -9.66 -4.41
N ALA A 54 -3.38 -8.62 -3.69
CA ALA A 54 -2.75 -8.22 -2.44
C ALA A 54 -2.83 -9.34 -1.38
N ASN A 55 -3.98 -10.00 -1.25
CA ASN A 55 -4.14 -11.14 -0.34
C ASN A 55 -3.28 -12.35 -0.73
N ARG A 56 -3.04 -12.57 -2.03
CA ARG A 56 -2.10 -13.60 -2.49
C ARG A 56 -0.66 -13.22 -2.14
N LEU A 57 -0.27 -11.96 -2.36
CA LEU A 57 1.07 -11.47 -2.05
C LEU A 57 1.35 -11.49 -0.54
N LYS A 58 0.35 -11.17 0.28
CA LYS A 58 0.44 -11.19 1.75
C LYS A 58 1.00 -12.50 2.29
N LYS A 59 0.68 -13.64 1.66
CA LYS A 59 1.16 -14.98 2.06
C LYS A 59 2.67 -15.18 1.91
N VAL A 60 3.33 -14.39 1.06
CA VAL A 60 4.77 -14.55 0.75
C VAL A 60 5.58 -13.31 1.09
N ILE A 61 4.92 -12.19 1.42
CA ILE A 61 5.57 -10.88 1.55
C ILE A 61 6.62 -10.86 2.66
N ASP A 62 6.40 -11.61 3.74
CA ASP A 62 7.32 -11.73 4.88
C ASP A 62 8.66 -12.37 4.51
N LYS A 63 8.69 -13.21 3.48
CA LYS A 63 9.92 -13.86 2.99
C LYS A 63 10.74 -12.95 2.07
N ILE A 64 10.10 -11.94 1.48
CA ILE A 64 10.70 -11.05 0.47
C ILE A 64 11.18 -9.76 1.13
N ILE A 65 10.46 -9.30 2.16
CA ILE A 65 10.72 -8.03 2.82
C ILE A 65 11.70 -8.20 3.99
N SER A 66 12.65 -7.27 4.12
CA SER A 66 13.57 -7.18 5.26
C SER A 66 12.84 -7.18 6.61
N SER A 67 13.43 -7.82 7.61
CA SER A 67 12.96 -7.85 8.99
C SER A 67 12.80 -6.45 9.61
N ILE A 68 13.57 -5.47 9.14
CA ILE A 68 13.54 -4.08 9.63
C ILE A 68 12.30 -3.32 9.16
N LYS A 69 11.64 -3.74 8.07
CA LYS A 69 10.48 -3.02 7.55
C LYS A 69 9.24 -3.29 8.41
N ILE A 70 8.79 -2.30 9.14
CA ILE A 70 7.75 -2.48 10.17
C ILE A 70 6.34 -2.13 9.68
N ALA A 71 6.21 -1.22 8.71
CA ALA A 71 4.90 -0.77 8.24
C ALA A 71 4.34 -1.66 7.12
N TYR A 72 3.01 -1.79 7.08
CA TYR A 72 2.23 -2.51 6.05
C TYR A 72 2.57 -4.00 5.90
N VAL A 73 3.03 -4.63 6.97
CA VAL A 73 3.28 -6.07 7.07
C VAL A 73 2.42 -6.62 8.19
N GLU A 74 1.77 -7.76 7.95
CA GLU A 74 0.93 -8.38 8.97
C GLU A 74 1.76 -8.80 10.19
N GLY A 75 1.21 -8.61 11.39
CA GLY A 75 1.90 -8.92 12.64
C GLY A 75 2.98 -7.91 13.07
N ARG A 76 3.33 -6.91 12.24
CA ARG A 76 4.26 -5.84 12.62
C ARG A 76 3.50 -4.57 12.99
N SER A 77 3.58 -4.21 14.27
CA SER A 77 3.06 -2.93 14.79
C SER A 77 4.01 -1.77 14.53
N ILE A 78 3.47 -0.57 14.29
CA ILE A 78 4.25 0.69 14.18
C ILE A 78 5.18 0.92 15.39
N LEU A 79 4.85 0.34 16.54
CA LEU A 79 5.65 0.43 17.76
C LEU A 79 6.97 -0.36 17.69
N HIS A 80 7.10 -1.33 16.79
CA HIS A 80 8.37 -2.06 16.63
C HIS A 80 9.53 -1.16 16.18
N GLY A 81 9.26 -0.07 15.46
CA GLY A 81 10.31 0.85 14.99
C GLY A 81 11.04 1.56 16.11
N PRO A 82 10.31 2.30 16.97
CA PRO A 82 10.89 2.92 18.15
C PRO A 82 11.59 1.91 19.08
N LEU A 83 11.05 0.70 19.24
CA LEU A 83 11.67 -0.35 20.05
C LEU A 83 13.03 -0.80 19.49
N LEU A 84 13.09 -1.13 18.19
CA LEU A 84 14.33 -1.48 17.49
C LEU A 84 15.37 -0.36 17.59
N LEU A 85 14.96 0.89 17.43
CA LEU A 85 15.85 2.05 17.58
C LEU A 85 16.40 2.16 18.99
N ASN A 86 15.55 1.93 20.01
CA ASN A 86 15.97 1.99 21.40
C ASN A 86 17.00 0.89 21.73
N GLU A 87 16.80 -0.33 21.23
CA GLU A 87 17.76 -1.44 21.37
C GLU A 87 19.11 -1.10 20.73
N ILE A 88 19.11 -0.59 19.49
CA ILE A 88 20.34 -0.19 18.78
C ILE A 88 21.09 0.91 19.53
N VAL A 89 20.38 1.92 20.03
CA VAL A 89 20.98 3.02 20.81
C VAL A 89 21.55 2.49 22.12
N SER A 90 20.89 1.52 22.77
CA SER A 90 21.39 0.91 24.00
C SER A 90 22.69 0.15 23.79
N TRP A 91 22.81 -0.60 22.69
CA TRP A 91 24.06 -1.29 22.33
C TRP A 91 25.19 -0.31 22.03
N SER A 92 24.91 0.78 21.31
CA SER A 92 25.92 1.80 21.01
C SER A 92 26.43 2.55 22.26
N LYS A 93 25.66 2.60 23.34
CA LYS A 93 26.07 3.25 24.60
C LYS A 93 26.85 2.33 25.53
N ASN A 94 26.71 1.01 25.34
CA ASN A 94 27.35 -0.03 26.15
C ASN A 94 28.56 -0.67 25.44
N ALA A 95 28.92 -0.18 24.26
CA ALA A 95 30.13 -0.53 23.49
C ALA A 95 31.18 0.58 23.66
#